data_AF-A0A1V4A2H1-F1
#
_entry.id   AF-A0A1V4A2H1-F1
#
_cell.length_a   1.000
_cell.length_b   1.000
_cell.length_c   1.000
_cell.angle_alpha   90.00
_cell.angle_beta   90.00
_cell.angle_gamma   90.00
#
_symmetry.space_group_name_H-M   'P 1'
#
loop_
_entity.id
_entity.type
_entity.pdbx_description
1 polymer ?
#
loop_
_entity_poly.entity_id
_entity_poly.type
_entity_poly.pdbx_seq_one_letter_code
_entity_poly.pdbx_strand_id
1 'polypeptide(L)'
;MKITDVSRCFAPLARVAVLAAAMGAITMLGLATAEMTTTSSTTPATAATGEHVAAPTGTAAKRTYFCVQNNNTRYWRQPNVDPLGQVHRGQGLDNLGGKYIEGVYWYNVNLWGGMRNVWILQRNVSVCE
;
A
#
# COMPACT_ATOMS: atom_id res chain seq x y z
N MET A 1 23.73 30.57 -27.02
CA MET A 1 22.74 29.65 -27.62
C MET A 1 23.48 28.76 -28.61
N LYS A 2 23.74 27.51 -28.25
CA LYS A 2 24.34 26.51 -29.14
C LYS A 2 23.74 25.17 -28.74
N ILE A 3 22.74 24.76 -29.51
CA ILE A 3 22.10 23.46 -29.43
C ILE A 3 23.05 22.50 -30.12
N THR A 4 23.59 21.54 -29.39
CA THR A 4 24.30 20.41 -29.97
C THR A 4 23.43 19.17 -29.80
N ASP A 5 22.69 18.88 -30.86
CA ASP A 5 22.08 17.60 -31.14
C ASP A 5 23.18 16.55 -31.29
N VAL A 6 23.10 15.47 -30.52
CA VAL A 6 23.78 14.21 -30.84
C VAL A 6 22.75 13.10 -30.69
N SER A 7 21.89 13.01 -31.70
CA SER A 7 21.33 11.74 -32.15
C SER A 7 22.43 10.69 -32.35
N ARG A 8 22.10 9.42 -32.06
CA ARG A 8 22.77 8.12 -32.34
C ARG A 8 23.07 7.38 -31.02
N CYS A 9 22.71 6.12 -30.79
CA CYS A 9 22.45 5.00 -31.68
C CYS A 9 21.35 4.10 -31.11
N PHE A 10 20.51 3.62 -32.02
CA PHE A 10 19.67 2.44 -31.87
C PHE A 10 20.51 1.22 -31.46
N ALA A 11 20.00 0.42 -30.52
CA ALA A 11 20.40 -0.97 -30.34
C ALA A 11 19.17 -1.88 -30.52
N PRO A 12 19.26 -2.95 -31.34
CA PRO A 12 18.12 -3.77 -31.73
C PRO A 12 17.75 -4.83 -30.69
N LEU A 13 16.44 -4.99 -30.51
CA LEU A 13 15.68 -6.22 -30.28
C LEU A 13 16.50 -7.49 -29.96
N ALA A 14 16.70 -7.76 -28.67
CA ALA A 14 16.97 -9.11 -28.20
C ALA A 14 15.64 -9.88 -28.11
N ARG A 15 15.34 -10.65 -29.16
CA ARG A 15 14.36 -11.74 -29.11
C ARG A 15 14.92 -12.81 -28.17
N VAL A 16 14.28 -13.04 -27.03
CA VAL A 16 14.51 -14.24 -26.22
C VAL A 16 13.26 -15.11 -26.29
N ALA A 17 13.52 -16.39 -26.55
CA ALA A 17 12.60 -17.39 -27.01
C ALA A 17 11.53 -17.79 -25.98
N VAL A 18 10.39 -18.21 -26.54
CA VAL A 18 9.31 -18.96 -25.90
C VAL A 18 9.75 -20.41 -25.71
N LEU A 19 9.52 -21.00 -24.53
CA LEU A 19 9.31 -22.43 -24.22
C LEU A 19 9.17 -22.49 -22.67
N ALA A 20 8.26 -23.20 -21.99
CA ALA A 20 7.34 -24.27 -22.35
C ALA A 20 6.20 -24.33 -21.30
N ALA A 21 5.16 -25.08 -21.65
CA ALA A 21 3.95 -25.31 -20.89
C ALA A 21 4.17 -25.99 -19.52
N ALA A 22 3.30 -25.65 -18.56
CA ALA A 22 2.91 -26.55 -17.49
C ALA A 22 1.38 -26.56 -17.40
N MET A 23 0.77 -27.60 -17.96
CA MET A 23 -0.60 -27.98 -17.65
C MET A 23 -0.63 -28.56 -16.23
N GLY A 24 -1.28 -27.84 -15.33
CA GLY A 24 -1.64 -28.33 -14.00
C GLY A 24 -3.12 -28.09 -13.79
N ALA A 25 -3.92 -29.11 -14.07
CA ALA A 25 -5.31 -29.18 -13.66
C ALA A 25 -5.40 -29.69 -12.21
N ILE A 26 -6.60 -29.53 -11.64
CA ILE A 26 -7.30 -30.44 -10.70
C ILE A 26 -7.64 -29.81 -9.32
N THR A 27 -8.96 -29.59 -9.15
CA THR A 27 -9.81 -29.75 -7.92
C THR A 27 -9.61 -28.80 -6.73
N MET A 28 -10.58 -28.56 -5.85
CA MET A 28 -12.03 -28.78 -5.81
C MET A 28 -12.59 -27.81 -4.76
N LEU A 29 -13.86 -27.47 -4.99
CA LEU A 29 -14.91 -27.10 -4.04
C LEU A 29 -14.62 -27.37 -2.55
N GLY A 30 -14.78 -26.32 -1.74
CA GLY A 30 -14.88 -26.40 -0.28
C GLY A 30 -15.73 -25.25 0.25
N LEU A 31 -17.06 -25.41 0.19
CA LEU A 31 -17.99 -24.61 0.99
C LEU A 31 -17.80 -25.00 2.45
N ALA A 32 -17.42 -24.04 3.29
CA ALA A 32 -17.56 -24.15 4.73
C ALA A 32 -18.50 -23.03 5.19
N THR A 33 -19.79 -23.34 5.24
CA THR A 33 -20.78 -22.62 6.05
C THR A 33 -20.49 -22.94 7.51
N ALA A 34 -19.93 -21.98 8.24
CA ALA A 34 -19.90 -22.02 9.69
C ALA A 34 -21.17 -21.31 10.21
N GLU A 35 -22.19 -22.11 10.48
CA GLU A 35 -23.31 -21.72 11.34
C GLU A 35 -22.81 -21.77 12.78
N MET A 36 -22.73 -20.61 13.45
CA MET A 36 -22.69 -20.56 14.91
C MET A 36 -23.94 -19.85 15.39
N THR A 37 -24.91 -20.67 15.76
CA THR A 37 -26.08 -20.32 16.55
C THR A 37 -25.69 -20.21 18.04
N THR A 38 -26.52 -19.47 18.79
CA THR A 38 -26.61 -19.39 20.27
C THR A 38 -25.48 -18.62 20.99
N THR A 39 -25.75 -17.67 21.89
CA THR A 39 -26.80 -17.66 22.91
C THR A 39 -27.08 -16.22 23.37
N SER A 40 -28.37 -15.87 23.50
CA SER A 40 -28.81 -14.69 24.24
C SER A 40 -28.60 -14.90 25.74
N SER A 41 -27.89 -13.99 26.41
CA SER A 41 -28.01 -13.80 27.86
C SER A 41 -28.45 -12.37 28.12
N THR A 42 -29.75 -12.23 28.37
CA THR A 42 -30.39 -11.05 28.96
C THR A 42 -30.04 -10.98 30.46
N THR A 43 -30.33 -9.82 31.06
CA THR A 43 -30.47 -9.50 32.52
C THR A 43 -29.25 -8.81 33.18
N PRO A 44 -29.44 -7.84 34.10
CA PRO A 44 -30.23 -6.61 34.02
C PRO A 44 -29.37 -5.35 34.31
N ALA A 45 -30.01 -4.19 34.21
CA ALA A 45 -29.47 -2.86 34.46
C ALA A 45 -28.85 -2.66 35.86
N THR A 46 -27.69 -2.00 35.89
CA THR A 46 -27.24 -1.20 37.03
C THR A 46 -27.07 0.22 36.56
N ALA A 47 -27.96 1.09 37.02
CA ALA A 47 -27.84 2.53 36.88
C ALA A 47 -26.57 3.00 37.60
N ALA A 48 -25.59 3.47 36.83
CA ALA A 48 -24.49 4.28 37.35
C ALA A 48 -24.65 5.67 36.74
N THR A 49 -25.18 6.56 37.58
CA THR A 49 -24.80 7.96 37.74
C THR A 49 -24.22 8.62 36.50
N GLY A 50 -24.98 9.55 35.90
CA GLY A 50 -24.50 10.44 34.86
C GLY A 50 -23.36 11.32 35.36
N GLU A 51 -22.14 10.84 35.27
CA GLU A 51 -20.98 11.70 35.09
C GLU A 51 -20.97 12.12 33.63
N HIS A 52 -21.22 13.41 33.42
CA HIS A 52 -21.00 14.08 32.15
C HIS A 52 -19.48 14.12 31.92
N VAL A 53 -18.91 12.98 31.51
CA VAL A 53 -17.54 12.91 31.03
C VAL A 53 -17.49 13.82 29.83
N ALA A 54 -16.83 14.97 30.00
CA ALA A 54 -16.53 15.86 28.90
C ALA A 54 -15.90 15.01 27.79
N ALA A 55 -16.64 14.84 26.69
CA ALA A 55 -16.14 14.12 25.54
C ALA A 55 -14.79 14.77 25.18
N PRO A 56 -13.69 14.00 25.08
CA PRO A 56 -12.45 14.58 24.61
C PRO A 56 -12.76 15.19 23.24
N THR A 57 -12.68 16.52 23.15
CA THR A 57 -12.62 17.25 21.88
C THR A 57 -11.26 16.95 21.24
N GLY A 58 -10.99 15.67 20.99
CA GLY A 58 -9.91 15.23 20.15
C GLY A 58 -10.35 15.54 18.73
N THR A 59 -9.83 16.62 18.17
CA THR A 59 -9.79 16.81 16.72
C THR A 59 -9.22 15.53 16.13
N ALA A 60 -10.06 14.72 15.49
CA ALA A 60 -9.60 13.55 14.77
C ALA A 60 -8.56 14.05 13.76
N ALA A 61 -7.28 13.73 13.99
CA ALA A 61 -6.22 14.13 13.10
C ALA A 61 -6.58 13.63 11.70
N LYS A 62 -6.82 14.55 10.76
CA LYS A 62 -7.20 14.20 9.40
C LYS A 62 -6.07 13.35 8.82
N ARG A 63 -6.31 12.05 8.63
CA ARG A 63 -5.35 11.18 7.96
C ARG A 63 -5.29 11.59 6.51
N THR A 64 -4.10 11.96 6.06
CA THR A 64 -3.82 12.14 4.64
C THR A 64 -3.51 10.76 4.05
N TYR A 65 -4.30 10.35 3.07
CA TYR A 65 -4.06 9.13 2.30
C TYR A 65 -3.35 9.47 1.00
N PHE A 66 -2.45 8.58 0.58
CA PHE A 66 -1.74 8.72 -0.69
C PHE A 66 -2.10 7.59 -1.65
N CYS A 67 -1.99 7.90 -2.94
CA CYS A 67 -2.20 6.95 -4.03
C CYS A 67 -0.94 6.90 -4.88
N VAL A 68 -0.54 5.68 -5.27
CA VAL A 68 0.55 5.46 -6.21
C VAL A 68 0.17 5.98 -7.59
N GLN A 69 1.05 6.79 -8.19
CA GLN A 69 0.81 7.44 -9.47
C GLN A 69 1.27 6.63 -10.68
N ASN A 70 2.27 5.75 -10.49
CA ASN A 70 2.92 5.02 -11.57
C ASN A 70 2.82 3.50 -11.40
N ASN A 71 2.76 2.77 -12.52
CA ASN A 71 2.88 1.32 -12.51
C ASN A 71 4.29 0.86 -12.15
N ASN A 72 4.40 -0.33 -11.57
CA ASN A 72 5.67 -0.94 -11.16
C ASN A 72 6.47 -0.05 -10.18
N THR A 73 5.76 0.71 -9.34
CA THR A 73 6.38 1.53 -8.31
C THR A 73 6.95 0.62 -7.24
N ARG A 74 8.27 0.68 -7.04
CA ARG A 74 8.95 -0.13 -6.04
C ARG A 74 8.70 0.40 -4.62
N TYR A 75 8.74 -0.50 -3.65
CA TYR A 75 8.75 -0.18 -2.23
C TYR A 75 9.83 -0.98 -1.50
N TRP A 76 10.27 -0.50 -0.34
CA TRP A 76 11.45 -1.00 0.34
C TRP A 76 11.24 -1.22 1.85
N ARG A 77 12.05 -2.09 2.47
CA ARG A 77 12.09 -2.24 3.94
C ARG A 77 12.76 -1.04 4.60
N GLN A 78 13.78 -0.51 3.94
CA GLN A 78 14.53 0.66 4.32
C GLN A 78 14.89 1.44 3.06
N PRO A 79 15.07 2.76 3.12
CA PRO A 79 15.55 3.51 1.98
C PRO A 79 16.96 3.07 1.54
N ASN A 80 17.24 3.17 0.24
CA ASN A 80 18.53 2.86 -0.38
C ASN A 80 19.05 1.41 -0.22
N VAL A 81 18.17 0.45 0.06
CA VAL A 81 18.49 -0.99 -0.04
C VAL A 81 17.75 -1.64 -1.21
N ASP A 82 17.81 -2.97 -1.31
CA ASP A 82 17.06 -3.71 -2.32
C ASP A 82 15.53 -3.56 -2.13
N PRO A 83 14.77 -3.42 -3.23
CA PRO A 83 13.33 -3.31 -3.18
C PRO A 83 12.71 -4.63 -2.70
N LEU A 84 11.68 -4.53 -1.86
CA LEU A 84 10.91 -5.69 -1.39
C LEU A 84 9.91 -6.19 -2.44
N GLY A 85 9.48 -5.29 -3.32
CA GLY A 85 8.45 -5.58 -4.31
C GLY A 85 8.03 -4.33 -5.05
N GLN A 86 6.89 -4.43 -5.74
CA GLN A 86 6.31 -3.36 -6.51
C GLN A 86 4.79 -3.31 -6.35
N VAL A 87 4.24 -2.11 -6.54
CA VAL A 87 2.81 -1.81 -6.56
C VAL A 87 2.46 -1.05 -7.84
N HIS A 88 1.17 -1.03 -8.17
CA HIS A 88 0.68 -0.41 -9.39
C HIS A 88 -0.08 0.88 -9.11
N ARG A 89 -0.35 1.65 -10.18
CA ARG A 89 -1.11 2.91 -10.10
C ARG A 89 -2.46 2.66 -9.42
N GLY A 90 -2.85 3.58 -8.54
CA GLY A 90 -4.09 3.47 -7.76
C GLY A 90 -3.96 2.67 -6.47
N GLN A 91 -2.80 2.07 -6.17
CA GLN A 91 -2.57 1.48 -4.85
C GLN A 91 -2.67 2.57 -3.77
N GLY A 92 -3.61 2.39 -2.85
CA GLY A 92 -3.79 3.26 -1.70
C GLY A 92 -2.78 2.98 -0.59
N LEU A 93 -2.44 4.04 0.14
CA LEU A 93 -1.36 4.09 1.12
C LEU A 93 -1.81 4.91 2.34
N ASP A 94 -1.51 4.42 3.54
CA ASP A 94 -1.55 5.23 4.75
C ASP A 94 -0.19 5.91 4.95
N ASN A 95 -0.18 7.24 5.04
CA ASN A 95 1.04 7.99 5.32
C ASN A 95 1.38 7.93 6.83
N LEU A 96 2.58 7.45 7.17
CA LEU A 96 3.11 7.42 8.53
C LEU A 96 4.16 8.51 8.79
N GLY A 97 4.43 9.34 7.78
CA GLY A 97 5.46 10.39 7.82
C GLY A 97 6.52 10.18 6.73
N GLY A 98 7.57 10.99 6.77
CA GLY A 98 8.65 10.88 5.80
C GLY A 98 9.92 11.58 6.26
N LYS A 99 11.01 11.33 5.55
CA LYS A 99 12.31 11.95 5.82
C LYS A 99 13.15 12.09 4.55
N TYR A 100 14.04 13.08 4.55
CA TYR A 100 15.09 13.21 3.54
C TYR A 100 16.25 12.26 3.85
N ILE A 101 16.70 11.53 2.83
CA ILE A 101 17.85 10.62 2.90
C ILE A 101 18.61 10.81 1.60
N GLU A 102 19.88 11.20 1.71
CA GLU A 102 20.76 11.46 0.55
C GLU A 102 20.12 12.42 -0.47
N GLY A 103 19.44 13.47 0.01
CA GLY A 103 18.81 14.48 -0.84
C GLY A 103 17.47 14.06 -1.46
N VAL A 104 16.95 12.87 -1.13
CA VAL A 104 15.68 12.35 -1.65
C VAL A 104 14.66 12.20 -0.52
N TYR A 105 13.43 12.66 -0.72
CA TYR A 105 12.37 12.49 0.27
C TYR A 105 11.67 11.13 0.11
N TRP A 106 11.55 10.43 1.21
CA TRP A 106 10.91 9.13 1.32
C TRP A 106 9.73 9.21 2.26
N TYR A 107 8.60 8.59 1.88
CA TYR A 107 7.49 8.35 2.78
C TYR A 107 7.60 6.95 3.40
N ASN A 108 7.33 6.87 4.69
CA ASN A 108 7.03 5.63 5.38
C ASN A 108 5.52 5.41 5.33
N VAL A 109 5.07 4.26 4.82
CA VAL A 109 3.67 4.02 4.50
C VAL A 109 3.23 2.60 4.85
N ASN A 110 1.91 2.42 4.97
CA ASN A 110 1.27 1.10 4.88
C ASN A 110 0.57 0.96 3.54
N LEU A 111 0.81 -0.13 2.83
CA LEU A 111 0.06 -0.47 1.62
C LEU A 111 -1.32 -1.03 2.02
N TRP A 112 -2.40 -0.51 1.45
CA TRP A 112 -3.73 -1.09 1.67
C TRP A 112 -3.78 -2.53 1.16
N GLY A 113 -4.11 -3.48 2.05
CA GLY A 113 -4.14 -4.91 1.74
C GLY A 113 -2.75 -5.55 1.54
N GLY A 114 -1.66 -4.86 1.88
CA GLY A 114 -0.31 -5.32 1.60
C GLY A 114 0.67 -5.14 2.76
N MET A 115 1.95 -4.97 2.42
CA MET A 115 3.01 -4.77 3.41
C MET A 115 2.87 -3.45 4.15
N ARG A 116 3.32 -3.44 5.41
CA ARG A 116 3.25 -2.31 6.34
C ARG A 116 4.63 -1.80 6.67
N ASN A 117 4.72 -0.54 7.07
CA ASN A 117 5.98 0.10 7.45
C ASN A 117 7.06 -0.02 6.34
N VAL A 118 6.64 0.21 5.10
CA VAL A 118 7.51 0.20 3.93
C VAL A 118 7.82 1.62 3.49
N TRP A 119 8.91 1.78 2.76
CA TRP A 119 9.34 3.06 2.24
C TRP A 119 9.04 3.17 0.76
N ILE A 120 8.59 4.35 0.34
CA ILE A 120 8.29 4.68 -1.06
C ILE A 120 8.81 6.09 -1.35
N LEU A 121 9.30 6.30 -2.58
CA LEU A 121 9.78 7.61 -3.01
C LEU A 121 8.62 8.59 -3.16
N GLN A 122 8.78 9.83 -2.66
CA GLN A 122 7.76 10.88 -2.77
C GLN A 122 7.27 11.09 -4.21
N ARG A 123 8.18 11.07 -5.19
CA ARG A 123 7.84 11.32 -6.60
C ARG A 123 6.87 10.30 -7.21
N ASN A 124 6.60 9.19 -6.54
CA ASN A 124 5.70 8.15 -7.03
C ASN A 124 4.31 8.19 -6.40
N VAL A 125 4.05 9.13 -5.48
CA VAL A 125 2.80 9.20 -4.72
C VAL A 125 2.25 10.62 -4.72
N SER A 126 0.92 10.74 -4.64
CA SER A 126 0.23 12.00 -4.40
C SER A 126 -0.92 11.77 -3.43
N VAL A 127 -1.54 12.85 -2.93
CA VAL A 127 -2.83 12.76 -2.25
C VAL A 127 -3.83 12.10 -3.19
N CYS A 128 -4.62 11.14 -2.68
CA CYS A 128 -5.74 10.59 -3.43
C CYS A 128 -6.81 11.67 -3.55
N GLU A 129 -7.25 11.94 -4.78
CA GLU A 129 -8.42 12.80 -5.06
C GLU A 129 -9.73 12.02 -4.92
#